data_AF-A0A485LEY4-F1
#
_entry.id   AF-A0A485LEY4-F1
#
_cell.length_a   1.000
_cell.length_b   1.000
_cell.length_c   1.000
_cell.angle_alpha   90.00
_cell.angle_beta   90.00
_cell.angle_gamma   90.00
#
_symmetry.space_group_name_H-M   'P 1'
#
loop_
_entity.id
_entity.type
_entity.pdbx_description
1 polymer ?
#
loop_
_entity_poly.entity_id
_entity_poly.type
_entity_poly.pdbx_seq_one_letter_code
_entity_poly.pdbx_strand_id
1 'polypeptide(L)'
;MGPAVDTTSSVTLTMIAVAARCPMEPPLMCVDSCGTPCLKMKRVRFSVATTTTFHVGWSGCVVPSDQVPGVGLQGAPIQRTSVDLFSLPEEEEKRVMRYTAQDRLYFFKRQGIAVHDVVKLCMEQNKIQVSRRITALEILQGPGSRFAKYLAKRRHQWDQRSEEPPTKRPRHGLSSPPSTQMETKVGVTPR
;
A
#
# COMPACT_ATOMS: atom_id res chain seq x y z
N MET A 1 -9.39 -1.73 -53.21
CA MET A 1 -8.97 -1.04 -51.97
C MET A 1 -9.87 -1.56 -50.86
N GLY A 2 -9.36 -2.44 -50.00
CA GLY A 2 -10.13 -2.99 -48.87
C GLY A 2 -9.98 -2.10 -47.63
N PRO A 3 -10.99 -2.03 -46.74
CA PRO A 3 -10.90 -1.25 -45.52
C PRO A 3 -9.85 -1.86 -44.57
N ALA A 4 -8.89 -1.04 -44.14
CA ALA A 4 -7.96 -1.40 -43.08
C ALA A 4 -8.74 -1.61 -41.79
N VAL A 5 -8.75 -2.84 -41.29
CA VAL A 5 -9.33 -3.17 -39.99
C VAL A 5 -8.32 -2.73 -38.93
N ASP A 6 -8.43 -1.48 -38.48
CA ASP A 6 -7.66 -0.97 -37.36
C ASP A 6 -8.08 -1.72 -36.09
N THR A 7 -7.42 -2.85 -35.83
CA THR A 7 -7.53 -3.59 -34.59
C THR A 7 -6.84 -2.77 -33.49
N THR A 8 -7.54 -1.76 -33.02
CA THR A 8 -7.08 -0.87 -31.97
C THR A 8 -7.25 -1.60 -30.65
N SER A 9 -6.26 -2.39 -30.24
CA SER A 9 -6.26 -3.12 -28.96
C SER A 9 -6.46 -2.13 -27.80
N SER A 10 -7.68 -1.88 -27.35
CA SER A 10 -7.96 -0.94 -26.26
C SER A 10 -7.57 -1.60 -24.93
N VAL A 11 -6.67 -0.94 -24.19
CA VAL A 11 -6.38 -1.36 -22.82
C VAL A 11 -7.27 -0.56 -21.90
N THR A 12 -7.98 -1.26 -21.02
CA THR A 12 -8.99 -0.68 -20.16
C THR A 12 -8.69 -0.95 -18.71
N LEU A 13 -8.97 0.03 -17.85
CA LEU A 13 -8.87 -0.13 -16.40
C LEU A 13 -10.26 -0.19 -15.80
N THR A 14 -10.40 -1.04 -14.78
CA THR A 14 -11.69 -1.39 -14.18
C THR A 14 -11.72 -0.90 -12.73
N MET A 15 -12.70 -0.07 -12.40
CA MET A 15 -12.96 0.39 -11.04
C MET A 15 -14.21 -0.30 -10.49
N ILE A 16 -14.11 -0.88 -9.28
CA ILE A 16 -15.22 -1.56 -8.60
C ILE A 16 -15.65 -0.71 -7.41
N ALA A 17 -16.90 -0.26 -7.42
CA ALA A 17 -17.56 0.38 -6.30
C ALA A 17 -18.50 -0.63 -5.64
N VAL A 18 -18.48 -0.70 -4.31
CA VAL A 18 -19.31 -1.66 -3.56
C VAL A 18 -20.31 -0.91 -2.69
N ALA A 19 -21.60 -1.17 -2.94
CA ALA A 19 -22.68 -0.53 -2.20
C ALA A 19 -22.99 -1.30 -0.92
N ALA A 20 -22.74 -0.66 0.23
CA ALA A 20 -23.20 -1.11 1.52
C ALA A 20 -24.72 -0.86 1.65
N ARG A 21 -25.48 -1.90 1.99
CA ARG A 21 -26.82 -1.72 2.55
C ARG A 21 -26.68 -1.82 4.07
N CYS A 22 -27.19 -0.82 4.78
CA CYS A 22 -27.55 -0.99 6.17
C CYS A 22 -28.84 -1.81 6.17
N PRO A 23 -28.87 -3.04 6.70
CA PRO A 23 -30.15 -3.68 6.96
C PRO A 23 -30.88 -2.81 7.99
N MET A 24 -31.86 -2.04 7.53
CA MET A 24 -32.91 -1.47 8.38
C MET A 24 -33.84 -2.62 8.77
N GLU A 25 -33.32 -3.63 9.45
CA GLU A 25 -34.22 -4.45 10.26
C GLU A 25 -34.48 -3.67 11.55
N PRO A 26 -35.74 -3.53 11.98
CA PRO A 26 -36.03 -3.02 13.31
C PRO A 26 -35.25 -3.85 14.32
N PRO A 27 -34.65 -3.24 15.36
CA PRO A 27 -33.88 -3.98 16.34
C PRO A 27 -34.84 -4.95 17.06
N LEU A 28 -34.85 -6.20 16.62
CA LEU A 28 -35.38 -7.28 17.43
C LEU A 28 -34.55 -7.27 18.71
N MET A 29 -35.17 -7.14 19.88
CA MET A 29 -34.44 -7.22 21.14
C MET A 29 -34.00 -8.66 21.32
N CYS A 30 -32.72 -8.96 21.11
CA CYS A 30 -32.17 -10.25 21.54
C CYS A 30 -31.91 -10.11 23.04
N VAL A 31 -32.67 -10.85 23.84
CA VAL A 31 -32.42 -10.98 25.28
C VAL A 31 -31.36 -12.08 25.42
N ASP A 32 -30.11 -11.69 25.69
CA ASP A 32 -29.11 -12.65 26.15
C ASP A 32 -29.51 -13.12 27.56
N SER A 33 -29.24 -14.39 27.88
CA SER A 33 -29.61 -15.02 29.16
C SER A 33 -29.05 -14.33 30.43
N CYS A 34 -28.20 -13.30 30.28
CA CYS A 34 -27.57 -12.57 31.39
C CYS A 34 -28.21 -11.20 31.68
N GLY A 35 -29.29 -10.78 30.99
CA GLY A 35 -30.05 -9.58 31.32
C GLY A 35 -29.29 -8.24 31.18
N THR A 36 -28.12 -8.24 30.54
CA THR A 36 -27.32 -7.03 30.28
C THR A 36 -27.62 -6.53 28.86
N PRO A 37 -27.85 -5.22 28.62
CA PRO A 37 -28.08 -4.71 27.28
C PRO A 37 -26.81 -4.83 26.44
N CYS A 38 -26.73 -5.89 25.63
CA CYS A 38 -25.67 -6.08 24.66
C CYS A 38 -25.92 -5.13 23.48
N LEU A 39 -24.98 -4.21 23.24
CA LEU A 39 -25.03 -3.36 22.06
C LEU A 39 -24.93 -4.25 20.82
N LYS A 40 -26.04 -4.44 20.10
CA LYS A 40 -26.04 -5.19 18.85
C LYS A 40 -25.02 -4.59 17.89
N MET A 41 -24.01 -5.39 17.58
CA MET A 41 -22.93 -5.01 16.69
C MET A 41 -23.52 -4.81 15.29
N LYS A 42 -23.60 -3.55 14.85
CA LYS A 42 -24.09 -3.21 13.51
C LYS A 42 -23.21 -3.89 12.47
N ARG A 43 -23.79 -4.74 11.64
CA ARG A 43 -23.08 -5.45 10.58
C ARG A 43 -23.42 -4.83 9.24
N VAL A 44 -22.39 -4.35 8.53
CA VAL A 44 -22.52 -3.84 7.17
C VAL A 44 -22.48 -5.02 6.21
N ARG A 45 -23.43 -5.09 5.29
CA ARG A 45 -23.44 -6.06 4.19
C ARG A 45 -23.40 -5.34 2.85
N PHE A 46 -22.54 -5.82 1.98
CA PHE A 46 -22.45 -5.36 0.61
C PHE A 46 -23.29 -6.27 -0.28
N SER A 47 -24.07 -5.68 -1.19
CA SER A 47 -25.02 -6.43 -2.03
C SER A 47 -24.73 -6.31 -3.51
N VAL A 48 -24.23 -5.16 -3.95
CA VAL A 48 -24.02 -4.89 -5.37
C VAL A 48 -22.62 -4.33 -5.56
N ALA A 49 -21.91 -4.88 -6.54
CA ALA A 49 -20.68 -4.32 -7.07
C ALA A 49 -20.98 -3.68 -8.42
N THR A 50 -20.61 -2.41 -8.58
CA THR A 50 -20.65 -1.72 -9.85
C THR A 50 -19.24 -1.57 -10.39
N THR A 51 -19.02 -2.15 -11.55
CA THR A 51 -17.79 -2.13 -12.30
C THR A 51 -17.87 -1.06 -13.38
N THR A 52 -16.91 -0.15 -13.42
CA THR A 52 -16.81 0.89 -14.45
C THR A 52 -15.48 0.80 -15.17
N THR A 53 -15.53 0.76 -16.49
CA THR A 53 -14.37 0.59 -17.37
C THR A 53 -14.00 1.93 -18.01
N PHE A 54 -12.71 2.24 -18.07
CA PHE A 54 -12.19 3.49 -18.62
C PHE A 54 -11.02 3.23 -19.57
N HIS A 55 -10.71 4.22 -20.42
CA HIS A 55 -9.42 4.26 -21.11
C HIS A 55 -8.27 4.50 -20.13
N VAL A 56 -7.11 3.95 -20.47
CA VAL A 56 -5.86 4.18 -19.74
C VAL A 56 -5.07 5.29 -20.42
N GLY A 57 -4.60 6.25 -19.62
CA GLY A 57 -3.77 7.34 -20.12
C GLY A 57 -3.02 8.11 -19.07
N TRP A 58 -2.43 9.24 -19.47
CA TRP A 58 -1.76 10.13 -18.53
C TRP A 58 -2.73 10.62 -17.45
N SER A 59 -2.29 10.53 -16.19
CA SER A 59 -3.05 11.01 -15.03
C SER A 59 -2.10 11.63 -14.01
N GLY A 60 -2.22 12.94 -13.78
CA GLY A 60 -1.39 13.68 -12.81
C GLY A 60 -1.62 13.27 -11.35
N CYS A 61 -2.67 12.50 -11.06
CA CYS A 61 -2.97 12.01 -9.72
C CYS A 61 -2.18 10.74 -9.35
N VAL A 62 -1.57 10.07 -10.33
CA VAL A 62 -0.84 8.82 -10.10
C VAL A 62 0.64 9.12 -9.98
N VAL A 63 1.22 8.79 -8.82
CA VAL A 63 2.64 9.01 -8.52
C VAL A 63 3.29 7.65 -8.25
N PRO A 64 3.79 6.94 -9.28
CA PRO A 64 4.58 5.73 -9.10
C PRO A 64 5.89 6.04 -8.37
N SER A 65 6.57 4.99 -7.90
CA SER A 65 7.84 5.11 -7.16
C SER A 65 9.06 5.29 -8.05
N ASP A 66 8.95 5.01 -9.35
CA ASP A 66 10.03 5.15 -10.32
C ASP A 66 9.98 6.52 -11.03
N GLN A 67 10.84 6.73 -12.03
CA GLN A 67 10.99 8.00 -12.74
C GLN A 67 10.04 8.18 -13.93
N VAL A 68 9.27 7.15 -14.29
CA VAL A 68 8.36 7.20 -15.46
C VAL A 68 6.98 7.69 -15.01
N PRO A 69 6.36 8.64 -15.74
CA PRO A 69 5.09 9.23 -15.33
C PRO A 69 3.99 8.18 -15.09
N GLY A 70 3.13 8.45 -14.12
CA GLY A 70 1.97 7.62 -13.83
C GLY A 70 0.94 7.61 -14.97
N VAL A 71 0.29 6.46 -15.12
CA VAL A 71 -0.92 6.31 -15.96
C VAL A 71 -2.09 5.96 -15.06
N GLY A 72 -3.29 6.39 -15.46
CA GLY A 72 -4.52 6.14 -14.72
C GLY A 72 -5.73 6.14 -15.63
N LEU A 73 -6.90 6.34 -15.01
CA LEU A 73 -8.17 6.45 -15.72
C LEU A 73 -8.20 7.76 -16.51
N GLN A 74 -8.60 7.70 -17.78
CA GLN A 74 -8.72 8.87 -18.64
C GLN A 74 -10.11 8.96 -19.26
N GLY A 75 -10.68 10.16 -19.21
CA GLY A 75 -11.95 10.48 -19.86
C GLY A 75 -13.17 9.89 -19.15
N ALA A 76 -14.27 9.83 -19.89
CA ALA A 76 -15.53 9.27 -19.42
C ALA A 76 -15.48 7.72 -19.37
N PRO A 77 -16.32 7.09 -18.53
CA PRO A 77 -16.55 5.66 -18.58
C PRO A 77 -16.94 5.18 -19.98
N ILE A 78 -16.31 4.11 -20.45
CA ILE A 78 -16.71 3.46 -21.70
C ILE A 78 -17.70 2.32 -21.47
N GLN A 79 -17.73 1.76 -20.26
CA GLN A 79 -18.65 0.70 -19.89
C GLN A 79 -18.95 0.77 -18.40
N ARG A 80 -20.18 0.40 -18.03
CA ARG A 80 -20.59 0.20 -16.64
C ARG A 80 -21.40 -1.08 -16.55
N THR A 81 -21.04 -1.96 -15.63
CA THR A 81 -21.73 -3.22 -15.34
C THR A 81 -21.99 -3.29 -13.84
N SER A 82 -23.10 -3.89 -13.42
CA SER A 82 -23.39 -4.11 -12.00
C SER A 82 -23.75 -5.56 -11.78
N VAL A 83 -23.26 -6.13 -10.70
CA VAL A 83 -23.47 -7.54 -10.36
C VAL A 83 -23.90 -7.64 -8.90
N ASP A 84 -24.87 -8.52 -8.66
CA ASP A 84 -25.27 -8.90 -7.31
C ASP A 84 -24.20 -9.81 -6.71
N LEU A 85 -23.62 -9.37 -5.59
CA LEU A 85 -22.57 -10.09 -4.88
C LEU A 85 -23.05 -11.44 -4.34
N PHE A 86 -24.34 -11.61 -4.09
CA PHE A 86 -24.89 -12.89 -3.62
C PHE A 86 -25.02 -13.93 -4.74
N SER A 87 -24.97 -13.50 -6.00
CA SER A 87 -25.06 -14.38 -7.17
C SER A 87 -23.69 -14.89 -7.64
N LEU A 88 -22.60 -14.32 -7.11
CA LEU A 88 -21.25 -14.67 -7.50
C LEU A 88 -20.75 -15.89 -6.72
N PRO A 89 -20.06 -16.84 -7.38
CA PRO A 89 -19.30 -17.85 -6.67
C PRO A 89 -18.20 -17.19 -5.83
N GLU A 90 -17.78 -17.85 -4.77
CA GLU A 90 -16.64 -17.42 -3.96
C GLU A 90 -15.38 -17.44 -4.85
N GLU A 91 -14.96 -16.25 -5.31
CA GLU A 91 -13.82 -16.13 -6.21
C GLU A 91 -12.49 -16.20 -5.44
N GLU A 92 -11.47 -16.77 -6.10
CA GLU A 92 -10.08 -16.67 -5.66
C GLU A 92 -9.63 -15.20 -5.60
N GLU A 93 -8.73 -14.89 -4.67
CA GLU A 93 -8.15 -13.57 -4.50
C GLU A 93 -7.39 -13.12 -5.76
N LYS A 94 -8.07 -12.35 -6.62
CA LYS A 94 -7.43 -11.72 -7.78
C LYS A 94 -6.62 -10.50 -7.33
N ARG A 95 -5.36 -10.43 -7.77
CA ARG A 95 -4.48 -9.29 -7.51
C ARG A 95 -4.68 -8.20 -8.56
N VAL A 96 -4.62 -6.95 -8.12
CA VAL A 96 -4.63 -5.79 -9.03
C VAL A 96 -3.33 -5.81 -9.84
N MET A 97 -3.47 -5.84 -11.16
CA MET A 97 -2.35 -5.73 -12.08
C MET A 97 -1.70 -4.34 -11.95
N ARG A 98 -0.36 -4.30 -11.96
CA ARG A 98 0.40 -3.05 -11.93
C ARG A 98 1.11 -2.87 -13.27
N TYR A 99 0.94 -1.71 -13.88
CA TYR A 99 1.66 -1.36 -15.09
C TYR A 99 3.14 -1.11 -14.80
N THR A 100 4.01 -1.79 -15.55
CA THR A 100 5.45 -1.56 -15.53
C THR A 100 5.80 -0.22 -16.16
N ALA A 101 7.03 0.26 -15.99
CA ALA A 101 7.51 1.48 -16.64
C ALA A 101 7.37 1.39 -18.19
N GLN A 102 7.63 0.22 -18.76
CA GLN A 102 7.51 -0.02 -20.20
C GLN A 102 6.06 0.07 -20.68
N ASP A 103 5.12 -0.51 -19.94
CA ASP A 103 3.67 -0.43 -20.26
C ASP A 103 3.20 1.04 -20.27
N ARG A 104 3.69 1.84 -19.30
CA ARG A 104 3.33 3.26 -19.21
C ARG A 104 3.88 4.08 -20.36
N LEU A 105 5.13 3.86 -20.75
CA LEU A 105 5.71 4.48 -21.95
C LEU A 105 4.97 4.09 -23.23
N TYR A 106 4.52 2.83 -23.33
CA TYR A 106 3.68 2.37 -24.43
C TYR A 106 2.36 3.16 -24.51
N PHE A 107 1.69 3.42 -23.38
CA PHE A 107 0.48 4.25 -23.38
C PHE A 107 0.74 5.68 -23.84
N PHE A 108 1.82 6.31 -23.41
CA PHE A 108 2.15 7.68 -23.86
C PHE A 108 2.43 7.73 -25.37
N LYS A 109 3.20 6.77 -25.89
CA LYS A 109 3.46 6.65 -27.33
C LYS A 109 2.15 6.49 -28.11
N ARG A 110 1.27 5.61 -27.64
CA ARG A 110 -0.03 5.35 -28.27
C ARG A 110 -0.93 6.58 -28.30
N GLN A 111 -0.86 7.43 -27.27
CA GLN A 111 -1.62 8.69 -27.21
C GLN A 111 -1.01 9.82 -28.04
N GLY A 112 0.10 9.55 -28.74
CA GLY A 112 0.79 10.57 -29.53
C GLY A 112 1.52 11.61 -28.67
N ILE A 113 1.77 11.32 -27.39
CA ILE A 113 2.54 12.22 -26.53
C ILE A 113 4.00 12.19 -27.00
N ALA A 114 4.53 13.36 -27.35
CA ALA A 114 5.90 13.47 -27.80
C ALA A 114 6.89 13.11 -26.68
N VAL A 115 8.04 12.55 -27.04
CA VAL A 115 9.08 12.15 -26.07
C VAL A 115 9.50 13.33 -25.20
N HIS A 116 9.62 14.53 -25.79
CA HIS A 116 9.93 15.75 -25.07
C HIS A 116 8.89 16.07 -23.97
N ASP A 117 7.61 15.86 -24.24
CA ASP A 117 6.55 16.10 -23.26
C ASP A 117 6.55 15.05 -22.16
N VAL A 118 6.84 13.77 -22.49
CA VAL A 118 7.05 12.73 -21.48
C VAL A 118 8.19 13.11 -20.53
N VAL A 119 9.30 13.65 -21.03
CA VAL A 119 10.42 14.12 -20.21
C VAL A 119 9.98 15.24 -19.25
N LYS A 120 9.17 16.19 -19.73
CA LYS A 120 8.61 17.24 -18.87
C LYS A 120 7.75 16.64 -17.74
N LEU A 121 6.90 15.66 -18.06
CA LEU A 121 6.10 14.94 -17.08
C LEU A 121 6.96 14.18 -16.06
N CYS A 122 8.09 13.60 -16.48
CA CYS A 122 9.04 12.97 -15.55
C CYS A 122 9.57 13.98 -14.53
N MET A 123 9.94 15.18 -15.00
CA MET A 123 10.45 16.24 -14.12
C MET A 123 9.40 16.70 -13.11
N GLU A 124 8.15 16.87 -13.54
CA GLU A 124 7.04 17.24 -12.66
C GLU A 124 6.76 16.16 -11.61
N GLN A 125 6.75 14.89 -12.02
CA GLN A 125 6.58 13.77 -11.09
C GLN A 125 7.72 13.72 -10.06
N ASN A 126 8.97 13.92 -10.49
CA ASN A 126 10.11 13.90 -9.57
C ASN A 126 9.98 15.01 -8.51
N LYS A 127 9.51 16.21 -8.89
CA LYS A 127 9.23 17.30 -7.92
C LYS A 127 8.22 16.85 -6.86
N ILE A 128 7.14 16.18 -7.27
CA ILE A 128 6.12 15.66 -6.34
C ILE A 128 6.73 14.59 -5.42
N GLN A 129 7.52 13.66 -5.96
CA GLN A 129 8.16 12.62 -5.15
C GLN A 129 9.14 13.19 -4.13
N VAL A 130 9.95 14.17 -4.53
CA VAL A 130 10.90 14.86 -3.63
C VAL A 130 10.13 15.59 -2.54
N SER A 131 9.10 16.36 -2.90
CA SER A 131 8.23 17.05 -1.93
C SER A 131 7.64 16.06 -0.92
N ARG A 132 7.07 14.94 -1.37
CA ARG A 132 6.53 13.90 -0.48
C ARG A 132 7.58 13.29 0.44
N ARG A 133 8.80 13.05 -0.06
CA ARG A 133 9.90 12.53 0.76
C ARG A 133 10.33 13.54 1.83
N ILE A 134 10.46 14.82 1.48
CA ILE A 134 10.79 15.87 2.43
C ILE A 134 9.72 15.96 3.52
N THR A 135 8.44 16.05 3.14
CA THR A 135 7.33 16.09 4.11
C THR A 135 7.28 14.84 4.99
N ALA A 136 7.52 13.65 4.43
CA ALA A 136 7.60 12.43 5.21
C ALA A 136 8.75 12.46 6.23
N LEU A 137 9.92 12.98 5.84
CA LEU A 137 11.06 13.15 6.74
C LEU A 137 10.77 14.17 7.85
N GLU A 138 10.14 15.31 7.53
CA GLU A 138 9.71 16.31 8.50
C GLU A 138 8.72 15.73 9.50
N ILE A 139 7.73 14.96 9.04
CA ILE A 139 6.77 14.29 9.92
C ILE A 139 7.47 13.27 10.83
N LEU A 140 8.51 12.59 10.35
CA LEU A 140 9.26 11.63 11.17
C LEU A 140 10.23 12.30 12.14
N GLN A 141 10.85 13.42 11.77
CA GLN A 141 11.89 14.10 12.54
C GLN A 141 11.38 15.27 13.40
N GLY A 142 10.15 15.74 13.15
CA GLY A 142 9.59 16.92 13.82
C GLY A 142 9.37 16.74 15.33
N PRO A 143 9.47 17.84 16.11
CA PRO A 143 9.21 17.84 17.55
C PRO A 143 7.72 17.58 17.82
N GLY A 144 7.36 16.31 17.96
CA GLY A 144 5.97 15.86 18.09
C GLY A 144 5.66 14.57 17.33
N SER A 145 6.56 14.13 16.46
CA SER A 145 6.40 12.87 15.74
C SER A 145 6.29 11.68 16.71
N ARG A 146 5.52 10.65 16.32
CA ARG A 146 5.48 9.39 17.09
C ARG A 146 6.88 8.80 17.27
N PHE A 147 7.77 9.02 16.31
CA PHE A 147 9.16 8.57 16.35
C PHE A 147 10.00 9.37 17.36
N ALA A 148 9.85 10.70 17.42
CA ALA A 148 10.50 11.55 18.42
C ALA A 148 10.00 11.21 19.83
N LYS A 149 8.67 10.99 20.00
CA LYS A 149 8.08 10.51 21.26
C LYS A 149 8.62 9.12 21.64
N TYR A 150 8.79 8.23 20.66
CA TYR A 150 9.40 6.92 20.87
C TYR A 150 10.86 7.04 21.33
N LEU A 151 11.67 7.87 20.66
CA LEU A 151 13.07 8.11 21.03
C LEU A 151 13.19 8.73 22.42
N ALA A 152 12.36 9.72 22.76
CA ALA A 152 12.31 10.33 24.10
C ALA A 152 11.96 9.30 25.19
N LYS A 153 10.93 8.46 24.94
CA LYS A 153 10.56 7.37 25.86
C LYS A 153 11.69 6.36 26.05
N ARG A 154 12.39 5.99 24.96
CA ARG A 154 13.53 5.06 25.01
C ARG A 154 14.70 5.67 25.79
N ARG A 155 14.96 6.97 25.66
CA ARG A 155 16.01 7.67 26.42
C ARG A 155 15.72 7.71 27.92
N HIS A 156 14.50 8.08 28.33
CA HIS A 156 14.09 8.02 29.73
C HIS A 156 14.21 6.62 30.33
N GLN A 157 13.93 5.56 29.56
CA GLN A 157 14.12 4.18 30.01
C GLN A 157 15.61 3.83 30.23
N TRP A 158 16.51 4.35 29.40
CA TRP A 158 17.95 4.18 29.59
C TRP A 158 18.46 4.93 30.82
N ASP A 159 18.01 6.17 31.03
CA ASP A 159 18.39 7.00 32.18
C ASP A 159 17.89 6.36 33.50
N GLN A 160 16.67 5.81 33.51
CA GLN A 160 16.17 5.04 34.66
C GLN A 160 17.01 3.78 34.94
N ARG A 161 17.58 3.17 33.90
CA ARG A 161 18.44 1.99 34.03
C ARG A 161 19.86 2.31 34.50
N SER A 162 20.37 3.51 34.20
CA SER A 162 21.70 3.95 34.67
C SER A 162 21.70 4.36 36.14
N GLU A 163 20.57 4.85 36.65
CA GLU A 163 20.39 5.25 38.06
C GLU A 163 20.05 4.08 39.00
N GLU A 164 19.82 2.86 38.48
CA GLU A 164 19.66 1.71 39.37
C GLU A 164 20.99 1.34 40.03
N PRO A 165 21.07 1.36 41.38
CA PRO A 165 22.28 0.97 42.09
C PRO A 165 22.59 -0.51 41.78
N PRO A 166 23.88 -0.88 41.69
CA PRO A 166 24.33 -2.21 41.24
C PRO A 166 23.83 -3.38 42.11
N THR A 167 23.18 -3.11 43.23
CA THR A 167 22.67 -4.08 44.20
C THR A 167 21.34 -4.75 43.82
N LYS A 168 20.61 -4.28 42.78
CA LYS A 168 19.34 -4.87 42.32
C LYS A 168 19.35 -5.45 40.90
N ARG A 169 20.51 -5.50 40.24
CA ARG A 169 20.60 -6.16 38.93
C ARG A 169 20.33 -7.66 39.12
N PRO A 170 19.35 -8.26 38.41
CA PRO A 170 19.20 -9.71 38.41
C PRO A 170 20.54 -10.28 37.95
N ARG A 171 21.22 -11.00 38.85
CA ARG A 171 22.32 -11.88 38.47
C ARG A 171 21.69 -13.00 37.64
N HIS A 172 21.43 -12.73 36.36
CA HIS A 172 21.44 -13.82 35.40
C HIS A 172 22.85 -14.35 35.48
N GLY A 173 22.97 -15.53 36.10
CA GLY A 173 24.23 -16.23 36.25
C GLY A 173 24.91 -16.21 34.90
N LEU A 174 26.06 -15.55 34.86
CA LEU A 174 27.06 -15.75 33.84
C LEU A 174 27.49 -17.21 34.00
N SER A 175 26.74 -18.15 33.43
CA SER A 175 27.33 -19.40 32.98
C SER A 175 28.36 -18.97 31.95
N SER A 176 29.63 -19.03 32.35
CA SER A 176 30.76 -18.78 31.48
C SER A 176 30.51 -19.50 30.15
N PRO A 177 30.59 -18.80 29.00
CA PRO A 177 30.56 -19.50 27.73
C PRO A 177 31.74 -20.49 27.70
N PRO A 178 31.54 -21.72 27.20
CA PRO A 178 32.64 -22.67 27.07
C PRO A 178 33.74 -22.05 26.22
N SER A 179 34.95 -22.06 26.77
CA SER A 179 36.18 -21.62 26.12
C SER A 179 36.33 -22.39 24.81
N THR A 180 35.89 -21.77 23.72
CA THR A 180 36.06 -22.30 22.37
C THR A 180 37.45 -21.88 21.95
N GLN A 181 38.42 -22.79 22.07
CA GLN A 181 39.74 -22.61 21.49
C GLN A 181 39.58 -22.49 19.97
N MET A 182 39.83 -21.28 19.45
CA MET A 182 39.93 -21.04 18.01
C MET A 182 41.28 -21.60 17.56
N GLU A 183 41.26 -22.81 17.02
CA GLU A 183 42.40 -23.40 16.35
C GLU A 183 42.56 -22.70 14.99
N THR A 184 43.56 -21.82 14.89
CA THR A 184 43.90 -21.09 13.68
C THR A 184 44.53 -22.03 12.66
N LYS A 185 43.71 -22.69 11.85
CA LYS A 185 44.20 -23.47 10.70
C LYS A 185 44.48 -22.52 9.55
N VAL A 186 45.72 -22.02 9.50
CA VAL A 186 46.30 -21.33 8.35
C VAL A 186 46.43 -22.34 7.21
N GLY A 187 45.41 -22.37 6.34
CA GLY A 187 45.41 -23.11 5.09
C GLY A 187 46.08 -22.28 4.00
N VAL A 188 47.41 -22.38 3.92
CA VAL A 188 48.17 -22.11 2.71
C VAL A 188 47.88 -23.24 1.72
N THR A 189 47.44 -22.92 0.50
CA THR A 189 47.87 -23.69 -0.67
C THR A 189 47.65 -22.92 -1.98
N PRO A 190 48.43 -23.24 -3.02
CA PRO A 190 48.87 -22.30 -4.04
C PRO A 190 48.22 -22.53 -5.42
N ARG A 191 48.43 -21.52 -6.28
CA ARG A 191 48.45 -21.53 -7.77
C ARG A 191 47.27 -22.11 -8.52
#